data_AF-C2FS64-F1
#
_entry.id   AF-C2FS64-F1
#
_cell.length_a   1.000
_cell.length_b   1.000
_cell.length_c   1.000
_cell.angle_alpha   90.00
_cell.angle_beta   90.00
_cell.angle_gamma   90.00
#
_symmetry.space_group_name_H-M   'P 1'
#
loop_
_entity.id
_entity.type
_entity.pdbx_description
1 polymer ?
#
loop_
_entity_poly.entity_id
_entity_poly.type
_entity_poly.pdbx_seq_one_letter_code
_entity_poly.pdbx_strand_id
1 'polypeptide(L)'
;MSCFALAVNEENASFGRVVTAPTNGAAGVIPAVLQYFITFHNGFDESKIIQFIATASEIGSIFKKGATISAAMGGCQAEIGVSSAMAAGALTECLGGSQRQVLMASEIAMEHHLGLTCDPIGGLVQVPCIERNTMGAIKAITAAQLALRSNPDKAKVSLDAVVKTMWDTAQDMNVKYKETADGGLAVHIPLSLPEC
;
A
#
# COMPACT_ATOMS: atom_id res chain seq x y z
N MET A 1 -6.78 -12.41 -8.44
CA MET A 1 -6.45 -11.21 -7.63
C MET A 1 -5.12 -10.61 -8.08
N SER A 2 -4.00 -11.34 -8.06
CA SER A 2 -2.68 -10.80 -8.41
C SER A 2 -2.61 -10.17 -9.79
N CYS A 3 -3.35 -10.73 -10.76
CA CYS A 3 -3.48 -10.16 -12.10
C CYS A 3 -3.92 -8.68 -12.13
N PHE A 4 -4.76 -8.22 -11.19
CA PHE A 4 -5.23 -6.83 -11.19
C PHE A 4 -4.12 -5.84 -10.81
N ALA A 5 -3.31 -6.18 -9.80
CA ALA A 5 -2.19 -5.33 -9.39
C ALA A 5 -1.07 -5.34 -10.43
N LEU A 6 -0.76 -6.52 -11.01
CA LEU A 6 0.21 -6.67 -12.08
C LEU A 6 -0.18 -5.80 -13.29
N ALA A 7 -1.42 -5.91 -13.77
CA ALA A 7 -1.87 -5.17 -14.95
C ALA A 7 -1.70 -3.64 -14.78
N VAL A 8 -2.02 -3.10 -13.60
CA VAL A 8 -1.87 -1.65 -13.35
C VAL A 8 -0.40 -1.24 -13.29
N ASN A 9 0.45 -2.03 -12.64
CA ASN A 9 1.86 -1.68 -12.50
C ASN A 9 2.70 -1.94 -13.75
N GLU A 10 2.30 -2.91 -14.59
CA GLU A 10 2.88 -3.12 -15.92
C GLU A 10 2.51 -1.98 -16.87
N GLU A 11 1.27 -1.46 -16.81
CA GLU A 11 0.89 -0.23 -17.52
C GLU A 11 1.70 0.97 -17.03
N ASN A 12 1.89 1.12 -15.72
CA ASN A 12 2.75 2.16 -15.17
C ASN A 12 4.20 2.05 -15.67
N ALA A 13 4.76 0.84 -15.69
CA ALA A 13 6.10 0.57 -16.19
C ALA A 13 6.23 0.84 -17.71
N SER A 14 5.12 0.72 -18.45
CA SER A 14 5.03 0.98 -19.89
C SER A 14 4.73 2.44 -20.24
N PHE A 15 4.79 3.35 -19.25
CA PHE A 15 4.44 4.78 -19.40
C PHE A 15 2.99 5.03 -19.85
N GLY A 16 2.09 4.09 -19.53
CA GLY A 16 0.66 4.22 -19.73
C GLY A 16 0.02 5.27 -18.83
N ARG A 17 -1.31 5.38 -18.91
CA ARG A 17 -2.07 6.29 -18.04
C ARG A 17 -2.33 5.63 -16.69
N VAL A 18 -1.91 6.30 -15.62
CA VAL A 18 -2.02 5.80 -14.25
C VAL A 18 -2.68 6.83 -13.35
N VAL A 19 -3.40 6.35 -12.32
CA VAL A 19 -3.93 7.18 -11.24
C VAL A 19 -3.11 6.90 -9.98
N THR A 20 -2.61 7.95 -9.34
CA THR A 20 -1.82 7.83 -8.11
C THR A 20 -2.64 7.24 -6.97
N ALA A 21 -2.08 6.28 -6.23
CA ALA A 21 -2.75 5.71 -5.06
C ALA A 21 -1.77 5.19 -3.99
N PRO A 22 -1.10 6.04 -3.18
CA PRO A 22 -1.06 7.50 -3.27
C PRO A 22 0.02 8.02 -4.24
N THR A 23 0.86 7.15 -4.79
CA THR A 23 1.89 7.48 -5.79
C THR A 23 1.76 6.58 -7.02
N ASN A 24 2.51 6.87 -8.08
CA ASN A 24 2.57 6.00 -9.27
C ASN A 24 3.15 4.62 -8.92
N GLY A 25 4.17 4.59 -8.06
CA GLY A 25 4.81 3.34 -7.61
C GLY A 25 3.88 2.40 -6.84
N ALA A 26 2.84 2.93 -6.20
CA ALA A 26 1.84 2.17 -5.43
C ALA A 26 0.46 2.09 -6.11
N ALA A 27 0.35 2.47 -7.38
CA ALA A 27 -0.92 2.66 -8.05
C ALA A 27 -1.78 1.38 -8.19
N GLY A 28 -1.19 0.18 -8.11
CA GLY A 28 -1.90 -1.07 -8.34
C GLY A 28 -2.68 -1.60 -7.14
N VAL A 29 -2.35 -1.20 -5.91
CA VAL A 29 -2.94 -1.82 -4.70
C VAL A 29 -4.43 -1.49 -4.57
N ILE A 30 -4.79 -0.19 -4.55
CA ILE A 30 -6.18 0.27 -4.41
C ILE A 30 -7.10 -0.31 -5.50
N PRO A 31 -6.81 -0.17 -6.82
CA PRO A 31 -7.67 -0.72 -7.85
C PRO A 31 -7.75 -2.24 -7.81
N ALA A 32 -6.68 -2.96 -7.42
CA ALA A 32 -6.73 -4.41 -7.29
C ALA A 32 -7.69 -4.86 -6.17
N VAL A 33 -7.67 -4.17 -5.03
CA VAL A 33 -8.56 -4.48 -3.89
C VAL A 33 -10.00 -4.04 -4.18
N LEU A 34 -10.20 -2.89 -4.83
CA LEU A 34 -11.51 -2.47 -5.28
C LEU A 34 -12.11 -3.45 -6.31
N GLN A 35 -11.32 -3.89 -7.29
CA GLN A 35 -11.76 -4.88 -8.27
C GLN A 35 -12.08 -6.22 -7.60
N TYR A 36 -11.32 -6.62 -6.57
CA TYR A 36 -11.65 -7.77 -5.74
C TYR A 36 -13.01 -7.60 -5.05
N PHE A 37 -13.27 -6.44 -4.44
CA PHE A 37 -14.55 -6.14 -3.82
C PHE A 37 -15.72 -6.19 -4.83
N ILE A 38 -15.55 -5.56 -6.00
CA ILE A 38 -16.54 -5.58 -7.08
C ILE A 38 -16.84 -7.02 -7.53
N THR A 39 -15.79 -7.80 -7.80
CA THR A 39 -15.91 -9.12 -8.42
C THR A 39 -16.42 -10.19 -7.45
N PHE A 40 -15.99 -10.15 -6.19
CA PHE A 40 -16.23 -11.24 -5.24
C PHE A 40 -17.23 -10.90 -4.12
N HIS A 41 -17.62 -9.63 -3.97
CA HIS A 41 -18.53 -9.18 -2.90
C HIS A 41 -19.72 -8.36 -3.44
N ASN A 42 -20.05 -8.48 -4.73
CA ASN A 42 -21.13 -7.73 -5.39
C ASN A 42 -21.02 -6.22 -5.12
N GLY A 43 -19.80 -5.70 -5.23
CA GLY A 43 -19.47 -4.30 -4.98
C GLY A 43 -19.74 -3.37 -6.16
N PHE A 44 -20.34 -3.86 -7.25
CA PHE A 44 -20.63 -3.05 -8.45
C PHE A 44 -21.85 -2.14 -8.24
N ASP A 45 -21.66 -1.15 -7.37
CA ASP A 45 -22.61 -0.10 -7.06
C ASP A 45 -21.84 1.21 -6.85
N GLU A 46 -22.31 2.29 -7.45
CA GLU A 46 -21.61 3.59 -7.44
C GLU A 46 -21.43 4.11 -6.02
N SER A 47 -22.44 3.98 -5.15
CA SER A 47 -22.36 4.46 -3.78
C SER A 47 -21.31 3.69 -2.97
N LYS A 48 -21.20 2.37 -3.18
CA LYS A 48 -20.18 1.54 -2.54
C LYS A 48 -18.77 1.85 -3.05
N ILE A 49 -18.61 2.13 -4.34
CA ILE A 49 -17.32 2.51 -4.93
C ILE A 49 -16.88 3.88 -4.37
N ILE A 50 -17.78 4.85 -4.31
CA ILE A 50 -17.52 6.16 -3.70
C ILE A 50 -17.13 6.00 -2.23
N GLN A 51 -17.85 5.16 -1.48
CA GLN A 51 -17.54 4.88 -0.09
C GLN A 51 -16.13 4.28 0.05
N PHE A 52 -15.79 3.25 -0.75
CA PHE A 52 -14.45 2.65 -0.73
C PHE A 52 -13.36 3.69 -0.95
N ILE A 53 -13.50 4.54 -1.97
CA ILE A 53 -12.51 5.57 -2.30
C ILE A 53 -12.44 6.63 -1.20
N ALA A 54 -13.57 7.04 -0.63
CA ALA A 54 -13.63 8.02 0.45
C ALA A 54 -12.92 7.50 1.71
N THR A 55 -13.20 6.27 2.12
CA THR A 55 -12.54 5.62 3.26
C THR A 55 -11.04 5.46 3.04
N ALA A 56 -10.64 4.98 1.86
CA ALA A 56 -9.23 4.87 1.50
C ALA A 56 -8.54 6.22 1.58
N SER A 57 -9.18 7.28 1.08
CA SER A 57 -8.66 8.65 1.09
C SER A 57 -8.49 9.20 2.51
N GLU A 58 -9.46 8.95 3.39
CA GLU A 58 -9.38 9.39 4.78
C GLU A 58 -8.21 8.72 5.52
N ILE A 59 -8.04 7.40 5.36
CA ILE A 59 -6.90 6.67 5.91
C ILE A 59 -5.58 7.21 5.35
N GLY A 60 -5.51 7.51 4.04
CA GLY A 60 -4.35 8.14 3.43
C GLY A 60 -4.02 9.51 4.02
N SER A 61 -5.05 10.27 4.40
CA SER A 61 -4.90 11.58 5.05
C SER A 61 -4.24 11.47 6.43
N ILE A 62 -4.53 10.41 7.18
CA ILE A 62 -3.93 10.12 8.49
C ILE A 62 -2.42 9.94 8.32
N PHE A 63 -1.98 9.08 7.40
CA PHE A 63 -0.55 8.86 7.13
C PHE A 63 0.14 10.12 6.60
N LYS A 64 -0.53 10.89 5.74
CA LYS A 64 0.02 12.15 5.22
C LYS A 64 0.26 13.19 6.33
N LYS A 65 -0.67 13.31 7.29
CA LYS A 65 -0.60 14.30 8.38
C LYS A 65 0.33 13.85 9.50
N GLY A 66 0.31 12.57 9.85
CA GLY A 66 1.10 12.03 10.96
C GLY A 66 2.53 11.64 10.57
N ALA A 67 2.80 11.44 9.28
CA ALA A 67 4.10 11.00 8.78
C ALA A 67 4.37 11.51 7.34
N THR A 68 4.38 10.63 6.34
CA THR A 68 4.63 10.96 4.94
C THR A 68 4.00 9.94 4.00
N ILE A 69 3.76 10.34 2.75
CA ILE A 69 3.37 9.45 1.64
C ILE A 69 4.42 9.43 0.52
N SER A 70 5.61 10.00 0.77
CA SER A 70 6.70 10.12 -0.21
C SER A 70 7.76 9.07 0.06
N ALA A 71 8.09 8.26 -0.94
CA ALA A 71 9.19 7.29 -0.84
C ALA A 71 10.55 7.96 -0.65
N ALA A 72 10.81 9.08 -1.35
CA ALA A 72 12.00 9.88 -1.12
C ALA A 72 12.20 10.29 0.36
N MET A 73 11.13 10.45 1.15
CA MET A 73 11.24 10.74 2.58
C MET A 73 11.17 9.51 3.47
N GLY A 74 10.30 8.54 3.14
CA GLY A 74 9.93 7.47 4.07
C GLY A 74 10.18 6.05 3.59
N GLY A 75 10.78 5.85 2.42
CA GLY A 75 10.90 4.54 1.80
C GLY A 75 9.55 4.02 1.28
N CYS A 76 9.54 2.78 0.79
CA CYS A 76 8.37 2.21 0.13
C CYS A 76 7.23 1.87 1.10
N GLN A 77 7.51 1.82 2.41
CA GLN A 77 6.47 1.81 3.45
C GLN A 77 5.51 3.02 3.31
N ALA A 78 6.02 4.18 2.90
CA ALA A 78 5.23 5.40 2.72
C ALA A 78 4.39 5.40 1.44
N GLU A 79 4.64 4.47 0.52
CA GLU A 79 3.89 4.34 -0.73
C GLU A 79 3.01 3.09 -0.72
N ILE A 80 3.62 1.92 -0.88
CA ILE A 80 2.91 0.64 -0.98
C ILE A 80 2.33 0.24 0.37
N GLY A 81 3.05 0.52 1.47
CA GLY A 81 2.52 0.31 2.82
C GLY A 81 1.28 1.16 3.09
N VAL A 82 1.34 2.45 2.77
CA VAL A 82 0.20 3.38 2.91
C VAL A 82 -0.95 2.94 2.02
N SER A 83 -0.69 2.60 0.75
CA SER A 83 -1.72 2.13 -0.17
C SER A 83 -2.39 0.84 0.30
N SER A 84 -1.62 -0.10 0.86
CA SER A 84 -2.13 -1.33 1.47
C SER A 84 -3.02 -1.03 2.68
N ALA A 85 -2.62 -0.10 3.55
CA ALA A 85 -3.41 0.33 4.70
C ALA A 85 -4.71 1.05 4.31
N MET A 86 -4.65 1.92 3.29
CA MET A 86 -5.81 2.57 2.69
C MET A 86 -6.81 1.54 2.16
N ALA A 87 -6.32 0.58 1.37
CA ALA A 87 -7.15 -0.46 0.77
C ALA A 87 -7.76 -1.42 1.81
N ALA A 88 -7.01 -1.77 2.86
CA ALA A 88 -7.47 -2.63 3.93
C ALA A 88 -8.62 -2.00 4.73
N GLY A 89 -8.47 -0.72 5.09
CA GLY A 89 -9.50 0.04 5.79
C GLY A 89 -10.77 0.17 4.95
N ALA A 90 -10.63 0.58 3.69
CA ALA A 90 -11.74 0.72 2.76
C ALA A 90 -12.50 -0.59 2.53
N LEU A 91 -11.78 -1.69 2.29
CA LEU A 91 -12.41 -2.99 2.13
C LEU A 91 -13.15 -3.41 3.40
N THR A 92 -12.57 -3.18 4.57
CA THR A 92 -13.19 -3.51 5.86
C THR A 92 -14.50 -2.76 6.06
N GLU A 93 -14.54 -1.47 5.75
CA GLU A 93 -15.75 -0.67 5.83
C GLU A 93 -16.83 -1.19 4.87
N CYS A 94 -16.47 -1.40 3.60
CA CYS A 94 -17.41 -1.88 2.57
C CYS A 94 -17.95 -3.29 2.85
N LEU A 95 -17.25 -4.09 3.66
CA LEU A 95 -17.70 -5.41 4.13
C LEU A 95 -18.50 -5.35 5.45
N GLY A 96 -18.83 -4.15 5.95
CA GLY A 96 -19.65 -3.93 7.14
C GLY A 96 -18.87 -3.91 8.45
N GLY A 97 -17.55 -3.75 8.41
CA GLY A 97 -16.73 -3.58 9.59
C GLY A 97 -17.02 -2.27 10.32
N SER A 98 -16.92 -2.30 11.65
CA SER A 98 -17.01 -1.07 12.46
C SER A 98 -15.80 -0.15 12.21
N GLN A 99 -15.94 1.14 12.54
CA GLN A 99 -14.82 2.09 12.48
C GLN A 99 -13.56 1.58 13.20
N ARG A 100 -13.72 0.91 14.34
CA ARG A 100 -12.58 0.35 15.10
C ARG A 100 -11.91 -0.80 14.36
N GLN A 101 -12.66 -1.61 13.60
CA GLN A 101 -12.10 -2.65 12.74
C GLN A 101 -11.46 -2.08 11.48
N VAL A 102 -11.98 -0.99 10.92
CA VAL A 102 -11.35 -0.25 9.81
C VAL A 102 -9.95 0.21 10.22
N LEU A 103 -9.83 0.86 11.38
CA LEU A 103 -8.54 1.30 11.91
C LEU A 103 -7.60 0.12 12.19
N MET A 104 -8.11 -0.99 12.73
CA MET A 104 -7.33 -2.22 12.92
C MET A 104 -6.82 -2.79 11.59
N ALA A 105 -7.66 -2.86 10.56
CA ALA A 105 -7.25 -3.40 9.26
C ALA A 105 -6.14 -2.56 8.63
N SER A 106 -6.27 -1.23 8.68
CA SER A 106 -5.23 -0.31 8.22
C SER A 106 -3.94 -0.44 9.03
N GLU A 107 -4.06 -0.64 10.34
CA GLU A 107 -2.95 -0.85 11.26
C GLU A 107 -2.18 -2.13 10.92
N ILE A 108 -2.85 -3.29 10.87
CA ILE A 108 -2.26 -4.59 10.48
C ILE A 108 -1.57 -4.49 9.13
N ALA A 109 -2.24 -3.89 8.13
CA ALA A 109 -1.69 -3.77 6.79
C ALA A 109 -0.39 -2.93 6.78
N MET A 110 -0.33 -1.83 7.54
CA MET A 110 0.88 -1.01 7.65
C MET A 110 1.97 -1.70 8.47
N GLU A 111 1.63 -2.41 9.56
CA GLU A 111 2.60 -3.16 10.37
C GLU A 111 3.45 -4.09 9.49
N HIS A 112 2.81 -4.78 8.54
CA HIS A 112 3.47 -5.65 7.57
C HIS A 112 4.30 -4.94 6.48
N HIS A 113 4.45 -3.62 6.57
CA HIS A 113 5.29 -2.81 5.67
C HIS A 113 6.27 -1.90 6.40
N LEU A 114 6.24 -1.80 7.74
CA LEU A 114 7.18 -0.97 8.49
C LEU A 114 8.63 -1.37 8.17
N GLY A 115 9.47 -0.36 7.90
CA GLY A 115 10.88 -0.52 7.52
C GLY A 115 11.13 -0.83 6.05
N LEU A 116 10.09 -0.92 5.20
CA LEU A 116 10.28 -1.21 3.78
C LEU A 116 10.97 -0.05 3.06
N THR A 117 12.20 -0.30 2.60
CA THR A 117 13.06 0.64 1.85
C THR A 117 12.59 0.83 0.41
N CYS A 118 12.98 1.93 -0.25
CA CYS A 118 12.65 2.20 -1.66
C CYS A 118 13.91 2.23 -2.52
N ASP A 119 14.41 1.06 -2.91
CA ASP A 119 15.67 0.96 -3.66
C ASP A 119 15.47 0.07 -4.90
N PRO A 120 14.80 0.60 -5.94
CA PRO A 120 14.47 -0.18 -7.13
C PRO A 120 15.68 -0.36 -8.06
N ILE A 121 15.71 -1.48 -8.78
CA ILE A 121 16.79 -1.81 -9.72
C ILE A 121 16.83 -0.74 -10.82
N GLY A 122 18.00 -0.12 -10.99
CA GLY A 122 18.22 0.92 -11.99
C GLY A 122 17.36 2.19 -11.81
N GLY A 123 16.77 2.40 -10.63
CA GLY A 123 15.85 3.51 -10.39
C GLY A 123 14.49 3.35 -11.06
N LEU A 124 14.17 2.16 -11.61
CA LEU A 124 12.97 1.93 -12.41
C LEU A 124 11.79 1.46 -11.55
N VAL A 125 10.58 1.91 -11.86
CA VAL A 125 9.34 1.46 -11.20
C VAL A 125 8.88 0.10 -11.77
N GLN A 126 9.77 -0.89 -11.70
CA GLN A 126 9.57 -2.25 -12.17
C GLN A 126 9.86 -3.23 -11.05
N VAL A 127 11.15 -3.49 -10.78
CA VAL A 127 11.59 -4.41 -9.73
C VAL A 127 12.16 -3.62 -8.55
N PRO A 128 11.66 -3.80 -7.31
CA PRO A 128 10.63 -4.74 -6.87
C PRO A 128 9.21 -4.16 -6.82
N CYS A 129 8.94 -3.05 -7.50
CA CYS A 129 7.71 -2.28 -7.38
C CYS A 129 6.45 -3.08 -7.80
N ILE A 130 6.52 -3.83 -8.90
CA ILE A 130 5.40 -4.60 -9.47
C ILE A 130 4.94 -5.67 -8.48
N GLU A 131 5.86 -6.52 -8.00
CA GLU A 131 5.52 -7.58 -7.06
C GLU A 131 5.13 -7.01 -5.69
N ARG A 132 5.68 -5.87 -5.27
CA ARG A 132 5.27 -5.22 -4.02
C ARG A 132 3.82 -4.74 -4.08
N ASN A 133 3.30 -4.27 -5.21
CA ASN A 133 1.87 -3.93 -5.34
C ASN A 133 0.98 -5.17 -5.20
N THR A 134 1.40 -6.28 -5.81
CA THR A 134 0.71 -7.56 -5.67
C THR A 134 0.66 -8.02 -4.21
N MET A 135 1.81 -7.99 -3.52
CA MET A 135 1.91 -8.35 -2.11
C MET A 135 1.13 -7.38 -1.22
N GLY A 136 1.15 -6.09 -1.53
CA GLY A 136 0.39 -5.05 -0.83
C GLY A 136 -1.12 -5.29 -0.91
N ALA A 137 -1.65 -5.66 -2.07
CA ALA A 137 -3.06 -5.99 -2.25
C ALA A 137 -3.47 -7.26 -1.48
N ILE A 138 -2.65 -8.31 -1.50
CA ILE A 138 -2.90 -9.55 -0.74
C ILE A 138 -2.92 -9.28 0.76
N LYS A 139 -1.94 -8.51 1.26
CA LYS A 139 -1.88 -8.11 2.67
C LYS A 139 -3.09 -7.27 3.06
N ALA A 140 -3.54 -6.35 2.21
CA ALA A 140 -4.71 -5.53 2.49
C ALA A 140 -6.00 -6.36 2.65
N ILE A 141 -6.24 -7.30 1.74
CA ILE A 141 -7.41 -8.21 1.81
C ILE A 141 -7.32 -9.08 3.06
N THR A 142 -6.14 -9.61 3.35
CA THR A 142 -5.91 -10.47 4.52
C THR A 142 -6.10 -9.70 5.83
N ALA A 143 -5.57 -8.48 5.92
CA ALA A 143 -5.75 -7.58 7.05
C ALA A 143 -7.22 -7.24 7.30
N ALA A 144 -7.99 -6.97 6.23
CA ALA A 144 -9.43 -6.75 6.33
C ALA A 144 -10.16 -7.99 6.90
N GLN A 145 -9.83 -9.19 6.41
CA GLN A 145 -10.42 -10.44 6.92
C GLN A 145 -10.05 -10.71 8.38
N LEU A 146 -8.81 -10.43 8.79
CA LEU A 146 -8.38 -10.54 10.18
C LEU A 146 -9.14 -9.57 11.07
N ALA A 147 -9.28 -8.31 10.66
CA ALA A 147 -9.97 -7.29 11.43
C ALA A 147 -11.47 -7.60 11.59
N LEU A 148 -12.15 -8.04 10.52
CA LEU A 148 -13.56 -8.42 10.56
C LEU A 148 -13.85 -9.59 11.51
N ARG A 149 -12.87 -10.49 11.70
CA ARG A 149 -12.99 -11.65 12.60
C ARG A 149 -12.44 -11.40 14.01
N SER A 150 -11.88 -10.22 14.25
CA SER A 150 -11.23 -9.87 15.51
C SER A 150 -12.05 -8.87 16.32
N ASN A 151 -11.85 -8.87 17.64
CA ASN A 151 -12.41 -7.85 18.51
C ASN A 151 -11.42 -6.67 18.64
N PRO A 152 -11.76 -5.45 18.15
CA PRO A 152 -10.90 -4.27 18.26
C PRO A 152 -10.58 -3.82 19.67
N ASP A 153 -11.37 -4.19 20.68
CA ASP A 153 -11.08 -3.85 22.07
C ASP A 153 -9.87 -4.63 22.62
N LYS A 154 -9.45 -5.69 21.91
CA LYS A 154 -8.28 -6.49 22.26
C LYS A 154 -7.03 -6.11 21.48
N ALA A 155 -7.13 -5.14 20.55
CA ALA A 155 -5.98 -4.66 19.79
C ALA A 155 -4.91 -4.12 20.75
N LYS A 156 -3.68 -4.60 20.60
CA LYS A 156 -2.53 -4.15 21.40
C LYS A 156 -1.82 -2.96 20.77
N VAL A 157 -1.92 -2.87 19.45
CA VAL A 157 -1.32 -1.83 18.64
C VAL A 157 -2.45 -0.96 18.09
N SER A 158 -2.21 0.35 18.07
CA SER A 158 -3.16 1.33 17.51
C SER A 158 -2.60 1.89 16.21
N LEU A 159 -3.48 2.36 15.33
CA LEU A 159 -3.07 3.00 14.08
C LEU A 159 -2.14 4.19 14.33
N ASP A 160 -2.41 5.00 15.35
CA ASP A 160 -1.55 6.15 15.71
C ASP A 160 -0.13 5.72 16.09
N ALA A 161 0.00 4.62 16.84
CA ALA A 161 1.30 4.07 17.19
C ALA A 161 2.06 3.58 15.94
N VAL A 162 1.36 2.96 14.98
CA VAL A 162 1.95 2.51 13.72
C VAL A 162 2.34 3.70 12.82
N VAL A 163 1.51 4.73 12.73
CA VAL A 163 1.84 5.96 11.98
C VAL A 163 3.09 6.63 12.56
N LYS A 164 3.16 6.75 13.88
CA LYS A 164 4.35 7.29 14.56
C LYS A 164 5.58 6.42 14.30
N THR A 165 5.44 5.10 14.41
CA THR A 165 6.55 4.16 14.16
C THR A 165 7.03 4.26 12.70
N MET A 166 6.12 4.41 11.75
CA MET A 166 6.45 4.64 10.34
C MET A 166 7.28 5.92 10.17
N TRP A 167 6.91 7.00 10.86
CA TRP A 167 7.65 8.26 10.83
C TRP A 167 9.03 8.14 11.46
N ASP A 168 9.12 7.59 12.68
CA ASP A 168 10.39 7.41 13.38
C ASP A 168 11.34 6.55 12.52
N THR A 169 10.83 5.45 11.94
CA THR A 169 11.58 4.59 11.02
C THR A 169 12.02 5.33 9.75
N ALA A 170 11.19 6.23 9.21
CA ALA A 170 11.54 7.05 8.05
C ALA A 170 12.68 8.04 8.37
N GLN A 171 12.72 8.58 9.58
CA GLN A 171 13.79 9.47 10.04
C GLN A 171 15.11 8.71 10.24
N ASP A 172 15.03 7.49 10.76
CA ASP A 172 16.20 6.63 10.99
C ASP A 172 16.72 5.96 9.71
N MET A 173 15.89 5.87 8.67
CA MET A 173 16.27 5.26 7.39
C MET A 173 17.38 6.07 6.71
N ASN A 174 18.51 5.41 6.46
CA ASN A 174 19.61 6.02 5.70
C ASN A 174 19.14 6.46 4.31
N VAL A 175 19.59 7.64 3.88
CA VAL A 175 19.21 8.26 2.61
C VAL A 175 19.39 7.30 1.41
N LYS A 176 20.46 6.47 1.40
CA LYS A 176 20.73 5.52 0.32
C LYS A 176 19.72 4.36 0.18
N TYR A 177 18.85 4.18 1.17
CA TYR A 177 17.78 3.16 1.15
C TYR A 177 16.38 3.78 0.94
N LYS A 178 16.34 5.10 0.70
CA LYS A 178 15.18 5.79 0.15
C LYS A 178 15.29 5.78 -1.38
N GLU A 179 14.44 6.55 -2.05
CA GLU A 179 14.28 6.62 -3.51
C GLU A 179 15.48 7.26 -4.26
N THR A 180 16.71 6.85 -3.96
CA THR A 180 17.92 7.32 -4.65
C THR A 180 18.55 6.25 -5.54
N ALA A 181 18.21 4.97 -5.34
CA ALA A 181 18.81 3.82 -6.04
C ALA A 181 20.34 3.68 -5.83
N ASP A 182 20.87 4.28 -4.76
CA ASP A 182 22.31 4.23 -4.42
C ASP A 182 22.65 3.10 -3.44
N GLY A 183 21.69 2.22 -3.14
CA GLY A 183 21.82 1.20 -2.09
C GLY A 183 21.33 -0.19 -2.51
N GLY A 184 21.02 -0.98 -1.49
CA GLY A 184 20.29 -2.27 -1.54
C GLY A 184 20.40 -3.10 -2.83
N LEU A 185 19.26 -3.44 -3.41
CA LEU A 185 19.18 -4.25 -4.63
C LEU A 185 19.74 -3.49 -5.84
N ALA A 186 19.60 -2.16 -5.87
CA ALA A 186 19.95 -1.34 -7.01
C ALA A 186 21.45 -1.43 -7.37
N VAL A 187 22.33 -1.52 -6.36
CA VAL A 187 23.80 -1.60 -6.59
C VAL A 187 24.31 -3.02 -6.81
N HIS A 188 23.49 -4.04 -6.55
CA HIS A 188 23.92 -5.44 -6.62
C HIS A 188 23.43 -6.18 -7.86
N ILE A 189 22.39 -5.71 -8.54
CA ILE A 189 21.85 -6.34 -9.75
C ILE A 189 22.04 -5.42 -10.97
N PRO A 190 22.91 -5.78 -11.92
CA PRO A 190 23.11 -4.99 -13.13
C PRO A 190 21.90 -5.10 -14.08
N LEU A 191 21.55 -3.98 -14.73
CA LEU A 191 20.63 -3.94 -15.87
C LEU A 191 21.35 -4.53 -17.10
N SER A 192 21.48 -5.84 -17.16
CA SER A 192 22.05 -6.54 -18.31
C SER A 192 21.18 -7.73 -18.71
N LEU A 193 19.91 -7.49 -19.01
CA LEU A 193 19.07 -8.41 -19.77
C LEU A 193 18.15 -7.59 -20.72
N PRO A 194 18.31 -7.71 -22.05
CA PRO A 194 17.48 -7.04 -23.06
C PRO A 194 16.04 -7.57 -23.19
N GLU A 195 15.48 -8.14 -22.12
CA GLU A 195 14.19 -8.85 -22.15
C GLU A 195 13.37 -8.55 -20.89
N CYS A 196 13.03 -7.28 -20.68
CA CYS A 196 11.87 -6.82 -19.91
C CYS A 196 11.22 -5.67 -20.68
#